data_AF-A0A7C5RDW8-F1
#
_entry.id   AF-A0A7C5RDW8-F1
#
_cell.length_a   1.000
_cell.length_b   1.000
_cell.length_c   1.000
_cell.angle_alpha   90.00
_cell.angle_beta   90.00
_cell.angle_gamma   90.00
#
_symmetry.space_group_name_H-M   'P 1'
#
loop_
_entity.id
_entity.type
_entity.pdbx_description
1 polymer ?
#
loop_
_entity_poly.entity_id
_entity_poly.type
_entity_poly.pdbx_seq_one_letter_code
_entity_poly.pdbx_strand_id
1 'polypeptide(L)' 'MPELLEIQEPEAWNRLVAAFPITSALQSWGWGEVKRLSGWKPVRFAVYGE' A
#
# COMPACT_ATOMS: atom_id res chain seq x y z
N MET A 1 19.44 1.63 9.50
CA MET A 1 19.35 1.41 8.04
C MET A 1 17.89 1.25 7.69
N PRO A 2 17.39 1.81 6.58
CA PRO A 2 16.00 1.64 6.20
C PRO A 2 15.69 0.17 5.87
N GLU A 3 14.56 -0.33 6.34
CA GLU A 3 14.06 -1.68 6.11
C GLU A 3 12.92 -1.65 5.07
N LEU A 4 12.98 -2.54 4.07
CA LEU A 4 11.94 -2.70 3.06
C LEU A 4 11.06 -3.90 3.40
N LEU A 5 9.75 -3.68 3.56
CA LEU A 5 8.78 -4.73 3.88
C LEU A 5 7.68 -4.80 2.82
N GLU A 6 7.37 -6.00 2.34
CA GLU A 6 6.15 -6.25 1.56
C GLU A 6 4.96 -6.44 2.50
N ILE A 7 3.92 -5.61 2.34
CA ILE A 7 2.72 -5.66 3.17
C ILE A 7 1.61 -6.38 2.41
N GLN A 8 1.20 -7.52 2.97
CA GLN A 8 0.14 -8.38 2.41
C GLN A 8 -1.20 -8.30 3.17
N GLU A 9 -1.25 -7.55 4.28
CA GLU A 9 -2.44 -7.39 5.11
C GLU A 9 -3.20 -6.10 4.68
N PRO A 10 -4.45 -6.20 4.18
CA PRO A 10 -5.19 -5.06 3.64
C PRO A 10 -5.36 -3.88 4.60
N GLU A 11 -5.75 -4.17 5.84
CA GLU A 11 -6.03 -3.15 6.84
C GLU A 11 -4.74 -2.45 7.29
N ALA A 12 -3.63 -3.16 7.45
CA ALA A 12 -2.32 -2.61 7.79
C ALA A 12 -1.83 -1.65 6.70
N TRP A 13 -1.99 -2.03 5.43
CA TRP A 13 -1.64 -1.14 4.32
C TRP A 13 -2.51 0.13 4.31
N ASN A 14 -3.82 -0.02 4.48
CA ASN A 14 -4.72 1.14 4.50
C ASN A 14 -4.44 2.08 5.67
N ARG A 15 -4.15 1.54 6.87
CA ARG A 15 -3.74 2.34 8.03
C ARG A 15 -2.44 3.11 7.75
N LEU A 16 -1.45 2.46 7.15
CA LEU A 16 -0.18 3.08 6.79
C LEU A 16 -0.40 4.23 5.78
N VAL A 17 -1.08 3.96 4.67
CA VAL A 17 -1.34 4.95 3.61
C VAL A 17 -2.13 6.15 4.14
N ALA A 18 -3.10 5.93 5.03
CA ALA A 18 -3.91 7.00 5.62
C ALA A 18 -3.14 7.86 6.64
N ALA A 19 -2.02 7.37 7.19
CA ALA A 19 -1.20 8.11 8.15
C ALA A 19 -0.28 9.16 7.50
N PHE A 20 -0.09 9.14 6.18
CA PHE A 20 0.75 10.11 5.49
C PHE A 20 0.02 11.46 5.30
N PRO A 21 0.72 12.60 5.49
CA PRO A 21 0.13 13.94 5.33
C PRO A 21 -0.27 14.24 3.88
N ILE A 22 0.37 13.58 2.91
CA ILE A 22 -0.01 13.61 1.50
C ILE A 22 -0.24 12.17 1.07
N THR A 23 -1.49 11.85 0.74
CA THR A 23 -1.90 10.50 0.36
C THR A 23 -2.98 10.55 -0.71
N SER A 24 -3.33 9.39 -1.28
CA SER A 24 -4.35 9.28 -2.33
C SER A 24 -5.14 8.00 -2.16
N ALA A 25 -6.44 8.05 -2.45
CA ALA A 25 -7.28 6.85 -2.52
C ALA A 25 -6.76 5.82 -3.54
N LEU A 26 -6.02 6.26 -4.57
CA LEU A 26 -5.38 5.38 -5.55
C LEU A 26 -4.20 4.57 -4.96
N GLN A 27 -3.73 4.91 -3.76
CA GLN A 27 -2.74 4.12 -3.02
C GLN A 27 -3.39 3.09 -2.09
N SER A 28 -4.72 3.09 -1.92
CA SER A 28 -5.40 2.15 -1.03
C SER A 28 -5.28 0.69 -1.48
N TRP A 29 -5.52 -0.24 -0.57
CA TRP A 29 -5.64 -1.65 -0.91
C TRP A 29 -6.74 -1.88 -1.94
N GLY A 30 -7.92 -1.28 -1.72
CA GLY A 30 -9.09 -1.42 -2.58
C GLY A 30 -8.83 -0.99 -4.03
N TRP A 31 -8.02 0.05 -4.26
CA TRP A 31 -7.65 0.43 -5.62
C TRP A 31 -6.87 -0.66 -6.36
N GLY A 32 -5.96 -1.34 -5.66
CA GLY A 32 -5.27 -2.50 -6.23
C GLY A 32 -6.24 -3.63 -6.59
N GLU A 33 -7.30 -3.85 -5.80
CA GLU A 33 -8.32 -4.86 -6.11
C GLU A 33 -9.15 -4.47 -7.34
N VAL A 34 -9.49 -3.19 -7.51
CA VAL A 34 -10.08 -2.68 -8.75
C VAL A 34 -9.13 -2.93 -9.93
N LYS A 35 -7.83 -2.69 -9.76
CA LYS A 35 -6.83 -2.90 -10.81
C LYS A 35 -6.64 -4.37 -11.18
N ARG A 36 -6.79 -5.31 -10.24
CA ARG A 36 -6.77 -6.75 -10.53
C ARG A 36 -7.81 -7.15 -11.58
N LEU A 37 -8.99 -6.51 -11.58
CA LEU A 37 -10.05 -6.74 -12.58
C LEU A 37 -9.60 -6.43 -14.01
N SER A 38 -8.53 -5.64 -14.17
CA SER A 38 -7.94 -5.26 -15.46
C SER A 38 -6.60 -5.94 -15.74
N GLY A 39 -6.29 -7.05 -15.04
CA GLY A 39 -5.09 -7.86 -15.26
C GLY A 39 -3.83 -7.37 -14.55
N TRP A 40 -3.93 -6.33 -13.71
CA TRP A 40 -2.79 -5.85 -12.94
C TRP A 40 -2.52 -6.75 -11.72
N LYS A 41 -1.24 -6.94 -11.40
CA LYS A 41 -0.82 -7.55 -10.13
C LYS A 41 -0.28 -6.46 -9.19
N PRO A 42 -1.09 -5.96 -8.24
CA PRO A 42 -0.61 -4.98 -7.27
C PRO A 42 0.36 -5.62 -6.29
N VAL A 43 1.47 -4.92 -6.02
CA VAL A 43 2.48 -5.27 -5.02
C VAL A 43 2.71 -4.02 -4.16
N ARG A 44 2.87 -4.19 -2.85
CA ARG A 44 2.85 -3.09 -1.88
C ARG A 44 4.04 -3.19 -0.95
N PHE A 45 4.92 -2.20 -1.02
CA PHE A 45 6.11 -2.12 -0.21
C PHE A 45 6.08 -0.86 0.66
N ALA A 46 6.57 -1.00 1.88
CA ALA A 46 6.82 0.10 2.80
C ALA A 46 8.30 0.14 3.17
N VAL A 47 8.83 1.35 3.33
CA VAL A 47 10.18 1.58 3.84
C VAL A 47 10.06 2.13 5.26
N TYR A 48 10.64 1.43 6.22
CA TYR A 48 10.71 1.83 7.62
C TYR A 48 12.10 2.36 7.93
N GLY A 49 12.18 3.49 8.61
CA GLY A 49 13.43 4.09 9.08
C GLY A 49 13.14 5.07 10.22
N GLU A 50 14.16 5.41 11.00
CA GLU A 50 14.11 6.57 11.90
C GLU A 50 14.13 7.89 11.12
#